data_AF-A0A4R7F461-F1
#
_entry.id   AF-A0A4R7F461-F1
#
_cell.length_a   1.000
_cell.length_b   1.000
_cell.length_c   1.000
_cell.angle_alpha   90.00
_cell.angle_beta   90.00
_cell.angle_gamma   90.00
#
_symmetry.space_group_name_H-M   'P 1'
#
loop_
_entity.id
_entity.type
_entity.pdbx_description
1 polymer ?
#
loop_
_entity_poly.entity_id
_entity_poly.type
_entity_poly.pdbx_seq_one_letter_code
_entity_poly.pdbx_strand_id
1 'polypeptide(L)'
;MDVLETLKQVDSNLLVFLLTSLIAFLTWVIKGSIEKPINDSKQTFEKTFNIRIEIMTEIKNRLSLILYFKEGENNLKFKEEIQSILLKDGKSAYLSKNILDNLLRLSIEEKNNEELIKTTINLIDSELYLIISKLEDEISFYRKFSNFNPLKKIIGIILLALQNIITILIVGFITYLLITTFISSTICVKILISLLSIGILLFANWYLSKK
;
A
#
# COMPACT_ATOMS: atom_id res chain seq x y z
N MET A 1 -33.17 7.33 -41.92
CA MET A 1 -33.24 5.88 -41.68
C MET A 1 -33.42 5.71 -40.19
N ASP A 2 -34.60 5.24 -39.80
CA ASP A 2 -35.01 5.18 -38.40
C ASP A 2 -34.26 4.03 -37.71
N VAL A 3 -33.73 4.23 -36.50
CA VAL A 3 -32.93 3.20 -35.78
C VAL A 3 -33.73 1.89 -35.63
N LEU A 4 -35.05 2.03 -35.53
CA LEU A 4 -36.06 0.96 -35.51
C LEU A 4 -36.15 0.15 -36.81
N GLU A 5 -36.00 0.78 -37.98
CA GLU A 5 -36.01 0.08 -39.27
C GLU A 5 -34.72 -0.71 -39.49
N THR A 6 -33.57 -0.16 -39.08
CA THR A 6 -32.29 -0.86 -39.12
C THR A 6 -32.25 -2.07 -38.19
N LEU A 7 -32.87 -2.00 -37.00
CA LEU A 7 -32.92 -3.12 -36.06
C LEU A 7 -33.83 -4.27 -36.54
N LYS A 8 -34.86 -3.99 -37.34
CA LYS A 8 -35.75 -5.03 -37.92
C LYS A 8 -35.10 -5.85 -39.03
N GLN A 9 -34.05 -5.33 -39.67
CA GLN A 9 -33.32 -6.00 -40.75
C GLN A 9 -32.10 -6.81 -40.28
N VAL A 10 -31.70 -6.66 -39.01
CA VAL A 10 -30.55 -7.38 -38.44
C VAL A 10 -30.96 -8.80 -38.07
N ASP A 11 -30.17 -9.79 -38.48
CA ASP A 11 -30.33 -11.19 -38.08
C ASP A 11 -30.23 -11.31 -36.55
N SER A 12 -31.32 -11.79 -35.94
CA SER A 12 -31.45 -11.97 -34.49
C SER A 12 -30.31 -12.82 -33.91
N ASN A 13 -29.86 -13.84 -34.63
CA ASN A 13 -28.77 -14.70 -34.18
C ASN A 13 -27.43 -13.97 -34.15
N LEU A 14 -27.18 -13.12 -35.15
CA LEU A 14 -25.95 -12.33 -35.24
C LEU A 14 -25.92 -11.24 -34.16
N LEU A 15 -27.07 -10.64 -33.85
CA LEU A 15 -27.22 -9.68 -32.75
C LEU A 15 -26.95 -10.34 -31.38
N VAL A 16 -27.53 -11.52 -31.14
CA VAL A 16 -27.32 -12.29 -29.90
C VAL A 16 -25.86 -12.70 -29.75
N PHE A 17 -25.21 -13.14 -30.83
CA PHE A 17 -23.79 -13.49 -30.82
C PHE A 17 -22.90 -12.28 -30.50
N LEU A 18 -23.15 -11.12 -31.12
CA LEU A 18 -22.41 -9.89 -30.82
C LEU A 18 -22.59 -9.43 -29.37
N LEU A 19 -23.83 -9.45 -28.86
CA LEU A 19 -24.12 -9.08 -27.47
C LEU A 19 -23.44 -10.02 -26.47
N THR A 20 -23.53 -11.33 -26.69
CA THR A 20 -22.90 -12.32 -25.81
C THR A 20 -21.38 -12.24 -25.83
N SER A 21 -20.78 -12.04 -27.01
CA SER A 21 -19.33 -11.82 -27.16
C SER A 21 -18.88 -10.54 -26.46
N LEU A 22 -19.65 -9.45 -26.59
CA LEU A 22 -19.37 -8.18 -25.92
C LEU A 22 -19.46 -8.29 -24.40
N ILE A 23 -20.47 -8.98 -23.86
CA ILE A 23 -20.60 -9.24 -22.42
C ILE A 23 -19.44 -10.11 -21.92
N ALA A 24 -19.06 -11.15 -22.66
CA ALA A 24 -17.92 -12.00 -22.32
C ALA A 24 -16.61 -11.21 -22.29
N PHE A 25 -16.39 -10.35 -23.28
CA PHE A 25 -15.24 -9.45 -23.34
C PHE A 25 -15.20 -8.49 -22.15
N LEU A 26 -16.31 -7.80 -21.84
CA LEU A 26 -16.41 -6.91 -20.68
C LEU A 26 -16.11 -7.66 -19.37
N THR A 27 -16.64 -8.87 -19.22
CA THR A 27 -16.38 -9.72 -18.05
C THR A 27 -14.91 -10.07 -17.92
N TRP A 28 -14.26 -10.41 -19.05
CA TRP A 28 -12.84 -10.71 -19.09
C TRP A 28 -11.98 -9.49 -18.70
N VAL A 29 -12.31 -8.30 -19.21
CA VAL A 29 -11.63 -7.04 -18.86
C VAL A 29 -11.78 -6.71 -17.38
N ILE A 30 -12.99 -6.84 -16.81
CA ILE A 30 -13.24 -6.58 -15.38
C ILE A 30 -12.44 -7.54 -14.50
N LYS A 31 -12.47 -8.84 -14.82
CA LYS A 31 -11.71 -9.86 -14.07
C LYS A 31 -10.21 -9.61 -14.13
N GLY A 32 -9.68 -9.36 -15.33
CA GLY A 32 -8.25 -9.18 -15.55
C GLY A 32 -7.69 -7.88 -14.99
N SER A 33 -8.41 -6.77 -15.17
CA SER A 33 -7.89 -5.43 -14.90
C SER A 33 -8.23 -4.92 -13.51
N ILE A 34 -9.27 -5.46 -12.87
CA ILE A 34 -9.80 -4.92 -11.62
C ILE A 34 -9.78 -5.99 -10.53
N GLU A 35 -10.43 -7.12 -10.73
CA GLU A 35 -10.55 -8.13 -9.67
C GLU A 35 -9.21 -8.76 -9.31
N LYS A 36 -8.43 -9.17 -10.31
CA LYS A 36 -7.14 -9.82 -10.08
C LYS A 36 -6.15 -8.91 -9.34
N PRO A 37 -5.88 -7.66 -9.77
CA PRO A 37 -5.00 -6.76 -9.04
C PRO A 37 -5.48 -6.46 -7.61
N ILE A 38 -6.79 -6.31 -7.38
CA ILE A 38 -7.35 -6.10 -6.04
C ILE A 38 -7.09 -7.33 -5.15
N ASN A 39 -7.31 -8.53 -5.68
CA ASN A 39 -7.09 -9.76 -4.92
C ASN A 39 -5.61 -10.02 -4.62
N ASP A 40 -4.73 -9.81 -5.60
CA ASP A 40 -3.28 -9.97 -5.43
C ASP A 40 -2.73 -8.93 -4.42
N SER A 41 -3.25 -7.70 -4.47
CA SER A 41 -2.94 -6.64 -3.50
C SER A 41 -3.40 -7.02 -2.10
N LYS A 42 -4.61 -7.56 -1.96
CA LYS A 42 -5.14 -8.05 -0.68
C LYS A 42 -4.25 -9.12 -0.06
N GLN A 43 -3.89 -10.15 -0.84
CA GLN A 43 -3.05 -11.25 -0.37
C GLN A 43 -1.67 -10.76 0.06
N THR A 44 -1.08 -9.87 -0.72
CA THR A 44 0.23 -9.27 -0.41
C THR A 44 0.18 -8.41 0.86
N PHE A 45 -0.89 -7.62 0.99
CA PHE A 45 -1.15 -6.78 2.16
C PHE A 45 -1.30 -7.65 3.42
N GLU A 46 -2.20 -8.63 3.40
CA GLU A 46 -2.43 -9.56 4.52
C GLU A 46 -1.14 -10.27 4.92
N LYS A 47 -0.40 -10.83 3.95
CA LYS A 47 0.87 -11.52 4.22
C LYS A 47 1.89 -10.59 4.90
N THR A 48 2.06 -9.38 4.37
CA THR A 48 3.06 -8.43 4.86
C THR A 48 2.73 -7.95 6.28
N PHE A 49 1.47 -7.56 6.51
CA PHE A 49 1.05 -7.04 7.81
C PHE A 49 0.98 -8.14 8.88
N ASN A 50 0.54 -9.35 8.53
CA ASN A 50 0.54 -10.48 9.46
C ASN A 50 1.96 -10.83 9.94
N ILE A 51 2.92 -10.94 9.01
CA ILE A 51 4.33 -11.21 9.36
C ILE A 51 4.86 -10.10 10.28
N ARG A 52 4.57 -8.83 9.95
CA ARG A 52 5.02 -7.70 10.74
C ARG A 52 4.43 -7.70 12.16
N ILE A 53 3.13 -7.99 12.30
CA ILE A 53 2.46 -8.12 13.62
C ILE A 53 3.07 -9.27 14.41
N GLU A 54 3.27 -10.42 13.78
CA GLU A 54 3.85 -11.61 14.42
C GLU A 54 5.22 -11.29 15.02
N ILE A 55 6.13 -10.72 14.21
CA ILE A 55 7.49 -10.37 14.64
C ILE A 55 7.46 -9.34 15.78
N MET A 56 6.68 -8.26 15.64
CA MET A 56 6.61 -7.22 16.67
C MET A 56 6.02 -7.75 17.97
N THR A 57 5.02 -8.63 17.91
CA THR A 57 4.42 -9.25 19.09
C THR A 57 5.39 -10.21 19.77
N GLU A 58 6.12 -11.02 18.99
CA GLU A 58 7.15 -11.91 19.47
C GLU A 58 8.24 -11.14 20.24
N ILE A 59 8.75 -10.06 19.62
CA ILE A 59 9.77 -9.18 20.22
C ILE A 59 9.24 -8.48 21.47
N LYS A 60 8.03 -7.90 21.42
CA LYS A 60 7.41 -7.26 22.59
C LYS A 60 7.35 -8.23 23.77
N ASN A 61 6.97 -9.48 23.51
CA ASN A 61 6.88 -10.50 24.54
C ASN A 61 8.26 -10.78 25.15
N ARG A 62 9.31 -10.93 24.33
CA ARG A 62 10.69 -11.10 24.82
C ARG A 62 11.18 -9.91 25.64
N LEU A 63 10.95 -8.68 25.17
CA LEU A 63 11.28 -7.46 25.92
C LEU A 63 10.54 -7.39 27.27
N SER A 64 9.27 -7.80 27.29
CA SER A 64 8.47 -7.86 28.52
C SER A 64 9.03 -8.89 29.50
N LEU A 65 9.47 -10.04 29.00
CA LEU A 65 10.13 -11.08 29.80
C LEU A 65 11.48 -10.62 30.34
N ILE A 66 12.26 -9.84 29.58
CA ILE A 66 13.51 -9.24 30.05
C ILE A 66 13.26 -8.23 31.19
N LEU A 67 12.17 -7.46 31.12
CA LEU A 67 11.78 -6.57 32.24
C LEU A 67 11.35 -7.34 33.49
N TYR A 68 10.68 -8.47 33.30
CA TYR A 68 10.19 -9.31 34.40
C TYR A 68 11.34 -10.09 35.07
N PHE A 69 12.23 -10.67 34.27
CA PHE A 69 13.41 -11.42 34.72
C PHE A 69 14.67 -10.56 34.62
N LYS A 70 14.89 -9.72 35.64
CA LYS A 70 15.94 -8.69 35.63
C LYS A 70 17.36 -9.24 35.50
N GLU A 71 17.66 -10.40 36.08
CA GLU A 71 19.02 -10.97 36.13
C GLU A 71 18.98 -12.52 36.02
N GLY A 72 20.10 -13.11 35.56
CA GLY A 72 20.29 -14.56 35.45
C GLY A 72 20.28 -15.13 34.03
N GLU A 73 20.48 -16.44 33.89
CA GLU A 73 20.56 -17.16 32.61
C GLU A 73 19.32 -16.97 31.71
N ASN A 74 18.14 -16.82 32.31
CA ASN A 74 16.89 -16.58 31.58
C ASN A 74 16.91 -15.25 30.81
N ASN A 75 17.49 -14.20 31.39
CA ASN A 75 17.60 -12.90 30.74
C ASN A 75 18.52 -12.98 29.49
N LEU A 76 19.68 -13.62 29.64
CA LEU A 76 20.60 -13.87 28.52
C LEU A 76 19.91 -14.64 27.40
N LYS A 77 19.16 -15.69 27.74
CA LYS A 77 18.38 -16.47 26.78
C LYS A 77 17.38 -15.62 26.00
N PHE A 78 16.64 -14.71 26.67
CA PHE A 78 15.69 -13.84 25.97
C PHE A 78 16.38 -12.83 25.04
N LYS A 79 17.59 -12.35 25.40
CA LYS A 79 18.40 -11.50 24.52
C LYS A 79 18.88 -12.28 23.29
N GLU A 80 19.36 -13.51 23.47
CA GLU A 80 19.74 -14.40 22.36
C GLU A 80 18.55 -14.73 21.45
N GLU A 81 17.36 -14.93 22.03
CA GLU A 81 16.13 -15.13 21.25
C GLU A 81 15.79 -13.89 20.42
N ILE A 82 15.96 -12.67 20.96
CA ILE A 82 15.82 -11.43 20.17
C ILE A 82 16.84 -11.40 19.03
N GLN A 83 18.11 -11.72 19.27
CA GLN A 83 19.13 -11.76 18.21
C GLN A 83 18.77 -12.78 17.12
N SER A 84 18.33 -13.97 17.53
CA SER A 84 17.88 -15.03 16.62
C SER A 84 16.72 -14.55 15.75
N ILE A 85 15.73 -13.86 16.33
CA ILE A 85 14.62 -13.26 15.57
C ILE A 85 15.13 -12.23 14.57
N LEU A 86 16.07 -11.37 14.94
CA LEU A 86 16.62 -10.33 14.06
C LEU A 86 17.39 -10.89 12.86
N LEU A 87 18.11 -12.00 13.07
CA LEU A 87 18.97 -12.64 12.07
C LEU A 87 18.24 -13.62 11.17
N LYS A 88 17.10 -14.16 11.62
CA LYS A 88 16.35 -15.20 10.91
C LYS A 88 15.54 -14.64 9.75
N ASP A 89 15.67 -15.24 8.57
CA ASP A 89 14.79 -15.07 7.39
C ASP A 89 14.50 -13.61 6.98
N GLY A 90 15.44 -12.68 7.25
CA GLY A 90 15.24 -11.26 6.96
C GLY A 90 14.13 -10.58 7.78
N LYS A 91 13.71 -11.17 8.91
CA LYS A 91 12.65 -10.63 9.79
C LYS A 91 12.92 -9.20 10.27
N SER A 92 14.19 -8.81 10.39
CA SER A 92 14.60 -7.43 10.71
C SER A 92 14.11 -6.39 9.71
N ALA A 93 13.87 -6.76 8.43
CA ALA A 93 13.34 -5.85 7.41
C ALA A 93 11.90 -5.39 7.69
N TYR A 94 11.17 -6.10 8.56
CA TYR A 94 9.80 -5.74 8.94
C TYR A 94 9.75 -4.79 10.14
N LEU A 95 10.89 -4.45 10.75
CA LEU A 95 10.99 -3.53 11.87
C LEU A 95 11.29 -2.11 11.40
N SER A 96 10.76 -1.12 12.11
CA SER A 96 11.19 0.25 11.90
C SER A 96 12.62 0.44 12.39
N LYS A 97 13.32 1.40 11.79
CA LYS A 97 14.70 1.72 12.13
C LYS A 97 14.91 1.94 13.63
N ASN A 98 14.02 2.70 14.28
CA ASN A 98 14.15 3.02 15.69
C ASN A 98 14.00 1.78 16.58
N ILE A 99 13.06 0.89 16.25
CA ILE A 99 12.87 -0.36 16.97
C ILE A 99 14.09 -1.27 16.76
N LEU A 100 14.55 -1.42 15.52
CA LEU A 100 15.72 -2.23 15.19
C LEU A 100 16.98 -1.75 15.93
N ASP A 101 17.28 -0.45 15.87
CA ASP A 101 18.45 0.14 16.52
C ASP A 101 18.41 -0.09 18.04
N ASN A 102 17.25 0.06 18.67
CA ASN A 102 17.08 -0.19 20.10
C ASN A 102 17.25 -1.67 20.45
N LEU A 103 16.68 -2.57 19.66
CA LEU A 103 16.79 -4.02 19.87
C LEU A 103 18.24 -4.50 19.74
N LEU A 104 18.98 -3.99 18.76
CA LEU A 104 20.40 -4.32 18.59
C LEU A 104 21.19 -3.93 19.84
N ARG A 105 20.99 -2.70 20.35
CA ARG A 105 21.63 -2.24 21.60
C ARG A 105 21.26 -3.12 22.79
N LEU A 106 19.96 -3.33 23.01
CA LEU A 106 19.45 -4.14 24.12
C LEU A 106 19.90 -5.60 24.08
N SER A 107 20.14 -6.13 22.88
CA SER A 107 20.58 -7.51 22.68
C SER A 107 22.07 -7.72 22.96
N ILE A 108 22.90 -6.67 22.92
CA ILE A 108 24.36 -6.75 23.08
C ILE A 108 24.80 -6.23 24.46
N GLU A 109 24.08 -5.27 25.03
CA GLU A 109 24.42 -4.71 26.35
C GLU A 109 24.31 -5.77 27.46
N GLU A 110 25.35 -5.91 28.28
CA GLU A 110 25.36 -6.86 29.41
C GLU A 110 24.29 -6.50 30.45
N LYS A 111 24.15 -5.21 30.78
CA LYS A 111 23.17 -4.72 31.74
C LYS A 111 21.85 -4.35 31.05
N ASN A 112 20.73 -4.67 31.69
CA ASN A 112 19.42 -4.27 31.20
C ASN A 112 19.20 -2.78 31.42
N ASN A 113 19.00 -2.04 30.34
CA ASN A 113 18.49 -0.67 30.40
C ASN A 113 16.95 -0.69 30.45
N GLU A 114 16.37 -0.70 31.65
CA GLU A 114 14.91 -0.76 31.83
C GLU A 114 14.15 0.36 31.11
N GLU A 115 14.72 1.57 31.07
CA GLU A 115 14.12 2.73 30.40
C GLU A 115 14.07 2.52 28.88
N LEU A 116 15.18 2.04 28.31
CA LEU A 116 15.26 1.74 26.87
C LEU A 116 14.31 0.59 26.49
N ILE A 117 14.17 -0.43 27.34
CA ILE A 117 13.23 -1.53 27.09
C ILE A 117 11.78 -1.02 27.10
N LYS A 118 11.38 -0.26 28.12
CA LYS A 118 10.03 0.33 28.22
C LYS A 118 9.72 1.24 27.04
N THR A 119 10.69 2.08 26.66
CA THR A 119 10.57 2.96 25.49
C THR A 119 10.36 2.16 24.21
N THR A 120 11.11 1.07 24.04
CA THR A 120 11.01 0.20 22.85
C THR A 120 9.68 -0.54 22.81
N ILE A 121 9.16 -1.01 23.95
CA ILE A 121 7.82 -1.61 24.05
C ILE A 121 6.74 -0.59 23.65
N ASN A 122 6.83 0.65 24.15
CA ASN A 122 5.87 1.70 23.79
C ASN A 122 5.90 2.04 22.30
N LEU A 123 7.09 2.06 21.68
CA LEU A 123 7.23 2.24 20.24
C LEU A 123 6.57 1.09 19.47
N ILE A 124 6.83 -0.16 19.87
CA ILE A 124 6.19 -1.33 19.28
C ILE A 124 4.66 -1.25 19.41
N ASP A 125 4.14 -0.88 20.58
CA ASP A 125 2.70 -0.75 20.80
C ASP A 125 2.05 0.33 19.93
N SER A 126 2.73 1.47 19.77
CA SER A 126 2.26 2.53 18.87
C SER A 126 2.21 2.06 17.42
N GLU A 127 3.22 1.32 16.96
CA GLU A 127 3.25 0.79 15.59
C GLU A 127 2.23 -0.32 15.38
N LEU A 128 2.08 -1.24 16.34
CA LEU A 128 1.05 -2.28 16.32
C LEU A 128 -0.34 -1.67 16.23
N TYR A 129 -0.63 -0.65 17.04
CA TYR A 129 -1.91 0.05 17.00
C TYR A 129 -2.20 0.65 15.61
N LEU A 130 -1.22 1.35 15.03
CA LEU A 130 -1.36 1.94 13.69
C LEU A 130 -1.55 0.87 12.61
N ILE A 131 -0.87 -0.26 12.74
CA ILE A 131 -0.97 -1.39 11.81
C ILE A 131 -2.34 -2.07 11.90
N ILE A 132 -2.82 -2.32 13.12
CA ILE A 132 -4.13 -2.94 13.36
C ILE A 132 -5.24 -2.00 12.84
N SER A 133 -5.14 -0.69 13.12
CA SER A 133 -6.09 0.29 12.59
C SER A 133 -6.11 0.32 11.06
N LYS A 134 -4.94 0.28 10.40
CA LYS A 134 -4.88 0.19 8.94
C LYS A 134 -5.46 -1.12 8.39
N LEU A 135 -5.25 -2.23 9.09
CA LEU A 135 -5.87 -3.51 8.74
C LEU A 135 -7.38 -3.43 8.82
N GLU A 136 -7.94 -2.81 9.86
CA GLU A 136 -9.39 -2.62 10.00
C GLU A 136 -9.96 -1.76 8.85
N ASP A 137 -9.28 -0.66 8.50
CA ASP A 137 -9.66 0.20 7.38
C ASP A 137 -9.65 -0.57 6.05
N GLU A 138 -8.59 -1.33 5.79
CA GLU A 138 -8.44 -2.14 4.57
C GLU A 138 -9.43 -3.30 4.53
N ILE A 139 -9.68 -3.99 5.65
CA ILE A 139 -10.74 -4.99 5.75
C ILE A 139 -12.10 -4.36 5.43
N SER A 140 -12.35 -3.13 5.91
CA SER A 140 -13.57 -2.40 5.59
C SER A 140 -13.66 -2.03 4.10
N PHE A 141 -12.54 -1.66 3.48
CA PHE A 141 -12.41 -1.40 2.05
C PHE A 141 -12.72 -2.69 1.26
N TYR A 142 -11.97 -3.76 1.47
CA TYR A 142 -12.19 -5.04 0.78
C TYR A 142 -13.60 -5.58 1.02
N ARG A 143 -14.18 -5.41 2.21
CA ARG A 143 -15.58 -5.81 2.46
C ARG A 143 -16.58 -5.01 1.62
N LYS A 144 -16.32 -3.72 1.36
CA LYS A 144 -17.16 -2.91 0.46
C LYS A 144 -17.05 -3.36 -1.00
N PHE A 145 -15.84 -3.73 -1.47
CA PHE A 145 -15.58 -4.12 -2.86
C PHE A 145 -15.73 -5.63 -3.16
N SER A 146 -15.66 -6.49 -2.14
CA SER A 146 -15.87 -7.94 -2.24
C SER A 146 -17.25 -8.39 -1.74
N ASN A 147 -18.16 -7.45 -1.46
CA ASN A 147 -19.52 -7.76 -1.05
C ASN A 147 -20.18 -8.76 -2.01
N PHE A 148 -20.86 -9.78 -1.45
CA PHE A 148 -21.58 -10.82 -2.20
C PHE A 148 -22.69 -10.26 -3.12
N ASN A 149 -23.09 -8.99 -2.96
CA ASN A 149 -24.11 -8.38 -3.79
C ASN A 149 -23.48 -7.80 -5.10
N PRO A 150 -23.74 -8.41 -6.27
CA PRO A 150 -23.09 -8.07 -7.53
C PRO A 150 -23.34 -6.61 -7.95
N LEU A 151 -24.49 -6.02 -7.59
CA LEU A 151 -24.81 -4.63 -7.94
C LEU A 151 -23.94 -3.62 -7.16
N LYS A 152 -23.73 -3.86 -5.86
CA LYS A 152 -22.86 -2.97 -5.06
C LYS A 152 -21.40 -3.06 -5.50
N LYS A 153 -20.95 -4.25 -5.92
CA LYS A 153 -19.63 -4.46 -6.51
C LYS A 153 -19.45 -3.67 -7.81
N ILE A 154 -20.44 -3.74 -8.72
CA ILE A 154 -20.43 -2.97 -9.97
C ILE A 154 -20.40 -1.46 -9.68
N ILE A 155 -21.21 -0.96 -8.75
CA ILE A 155 -21.22 0.47 -8.36
C ILE A 155 -19.84 0.89 -7.82
N GLY A 156 -19.23 0.08 -6.95
CA GLY A 156 -17.89 0.36 -6.43
C GLY A 156 -16.82 0.42 -7.52
N ILE A 157 -16.88 -0.52 -8.47
CA ILE A 157 -15.99 -0.54 -9.63
C ILE A 157 -16.18 0.70 -10.50
N ILE A 158 -17.42 1.11 -10.76
CA ILE A 158 -17.73 2.33 -11.52
C ILE A 158 -17.18 3.57 -10.82
N LEU A 159 -17.32 3.65 -9.49
CA LEU A 159 -16.85 4.79 -8.70
C LEU A 159 -15.32 4.90 -8.72
N LEU A 160 -14.61 3.77 -8.59
CA LEU A 160 -13.14 3.69 -8.76
C LEU A 160 -12.71 4.12 -10.18
N ALA A 161 -13.40 3.63 -11.21
CA ALA A 161 -13.11 4.01 -12.59
C ALA A 161 -13.32 5.51 -12.81
N LEU A 162 -14.39 6.08 -12.27
CA LEU A 162 -14.68 7.52 -12.34
C LEU A 162 -13.58 8.34 -11.65
N GLN A 163 -13.15 7.93 -10.45
CA GLN A 163 -12.06 8.59 -9.72
C GLN A 163 -10.77 8.60 -10.53
N ASN A 164 -10.42 7.48 -11.17
CA ASN A 164 -9.23 7.39 -12.01
C ASN A 164 -9.33 8.27 -13.27
N ILE A 165 -10.50 8.30 -13.93
CA ILE A 165 -10.75 9.18 -15.07
C ILE A 165 -10.60 10.65 -14.67
N ILE A 166 -11.18 11.06 -13.54
CA ILE A 166 -11.05 12.43 -13.02
C ILE A 166 -9.57 12.75 -12.74
N THR A 167 -8.84 11.83 -12.14
CA THR A 167 -7.41 12.02 -11.83
C THR A 167 -6.59 12.21 -13.12
N ILE A 168 -6.83 11.39 -14.14
CA ILE A 168 -6.18 11.51 -15.46
C ILE A 168 -6.53 12.83 -16.12
N LEU A 169 -7.78 13.28 -16.07
CA LEU A 169 -8.21 14.56 -16.62
C LEU A 169 -7.52 15.73 -15.91
N ILE A 170 -7.41 15.71 -14.58
CA ILE A 170 -6.72 16.75 -13.81
C ILE A 170 -5.23 16.79 -14.20
N VAL A 171 -4.56 15.64 -14.22
CA VAL A 171 -3.14 15.56 -14.62
C VAL A 171 -2.94 16.02 -16.06
N GLY A 172 -3.83 15.62 -16.97
CA GLY A 172 -3.84 16.06 -18.36
C GLY A 172 -4.06 17.57 -18.49
N PHE A 173 -4.96 18.14 -17.70
CA PHE A 173 -5.22 19.57 -17.69
C PHE A 173 -4.02 20.37 -17.15
N ILE A 174 -3.40 19.91 -16.07
CA ILE A 174 -2.18 20.54 -15.51
C ILE A 174 -1.04 20.49 -16.53
N THR A 175 -0.81 19.34 -17.17
CA THR A 175 0.23 19.22 -18.21
C THR A 175 -0.07 20.09 -19.43
N TYR A 176 -1.33 20.16 -19.86
CA TYR A 176 -1.75 21.07 -20.92
C TYR A 176 -1.52 22.55 -20.56
N LEU A 177 -1.88 22.96 -19.33
CA LEU A 177 -1.61 24.32 -18.84
C LEU A 177 -0.11 24.63 -18.81
N LEU A 178 0.72 23.68 -18.36
CA LEU A 178 2.18 23.85 -18.35
C LEU A 178 2.75 23.99 -19.76
N ILE A 179 2.29 23.19 -20.72
CA ILE A 179 2.76 23.26 -22.12
C ILE A 179 2.31 24.57 -22.77
N THR A 180 1.05 24.96 -22.60
CA THR A 180 0.51 26.19 -23.21
C THR A 180 1.15 27.45 -22.62
N THR A 181 1.36 27.49 -21.30
CA THR A 181 2.12 28.59 -20.66
C THR A 181 3.58 28.60 -21.11
N PHE A 182 4.22 27.44 -21.29
CA PHE A 182 5.58 27.37 -21.84
C PHE A 182 5.67 27.86 -23.30
N ILE A 183 4.68 27.57 -24.13
CA ILE A 183 4.68 28.01 -25.55
C ILE A 183 4.43 29.52 -25.65
N SER A 184 3.41 30.03 -24.96
CA SER A 184 2.91 31.41 -25.08
C SER A 184 3.66 32.46 -24.26
N SER A 185 4.50 32.06 -23.31
CA SER A 185 5.18 32.99 -22.41
C SER A 185 6.48 33.58 -22.97
N THR A 186 6.95 34.67 -22.35
CA THR A 186 8.24 35.30 -22.63
C THR A 186 9.41 34.39 -22.22
N ILE A 187 10.59 34.61 -22.81
CA ILE A 187 11.80 33.80 -22.59
C ILE A 187 12.14 33.63 -21.10
N CYS A 188 11.97 34.66 -20.27
CA CYS A 188 12.21 34.59 -18.82
C CYS A 188 11.30 33.58 -18.11
N VAL A 189 10.03 33.49 -18.49
CA VAL A 189 9.06 32.56 -17.88
C VAL A 189 9.35 31.12 -18.32
N LYS A 190 9.81 30.90 -19.56
CA LYS A 190 10.25 29.58 -20.03
C LYS A 190 11.46 29.06 -19.24
N ILE A 191 12.43 29.93 -19.01
CA ILE A 191 13.61 29.62 -18.20
C ILE A 191 13.20 29.26 -16.76
N LEU A 192 12.30 30.06 -16.16
CA LEU A 192 11.78 29.82 -14.82
C LEU A 192 11.06 28.46 -14.70
N ILE A 193 10.19 28.12 -15.66
CA ILE A 193 9.47 26.83 -15.69
C ILE A 193 10.45 25.66 -15.82
N SER A 194 11.50 25.80 -16.65
CA SER A 194 12.52 24.74 -16.79
C SER A 194 13.38 24.56 -15.53
N LEU A 195 13.71 25.65 -14.84
CA LEU A 195 14.44 25.60 -13.56
C LEU A 195 13.60 24.94 -12.47
N LEU A 196 12.29 25.25 -12.44
CA LEU A 196 11.34 24.63 -11.52
C LEU A 196 11.18 23.13 -11.78
N SER A 197 11.09 22.71 -13.05
CA SER A 197 10.97 21.28 -13.39
C SER A 197 12.25 20.50 -13.08
N ILE A 198 13.43 21.08 -13.33
CA ILE A 198 14.73 20.50 -12.92
C ILE A 198 14.83 20.42 -11.40
N GLY A 199 14.39 21.45 -10.67
CA GLY A 199 14.35 21.46 -9.21
C GLY A 199 13.43 20.37 -8.65
N ILE A 200 12.24 20.18 -9.23
CA ILE A 200 11.30 19.11 -8.86
C ILE A 200 11.91 17.73 -9.14
N LEU A 201 12.60 17.55 -10.28
CA LEU A 201 13.27 16.28 -10.61
C LEU A 201 14.42 15.97 -9.66
N LEU A 202 15.24 16.96 -9.31
CA LEU A 202 16.33 16.80 -8.34
C LEU A 202 15.78 16.49 -6.94
N PHE A 203 14.70 17.16 -6.54
CA PHE A 203 14.03 16.91 -5.27
C PHE A 203 13.40 15.51 -5.24
N ALA A 204 12.72 15.11 -6.31
CA ALA A 204 12.15 13.77 -6.43
C ALA A 204 13.24 12.69 -6.39
N ASN A 205 14.37 12.90 -7.07
CA ASN A 205 15.50 11.98 -7.05
C ASN A 205 16.13 11.88 -5.64
N TRP A 206 16.33 13.00 -4.96
CA TRP A 206 16.83 13.03 -3.57
C TRP A 206 15.86 12.39 -2.58
N TYR A 207 14.56 12.60 -2.76
CA TYR A 207 13.53 11.97 -1.94
C TYR A 207 13.47 10.45 -2.16
N LEU A 208 13.59 10.00 -3.41
CA LEU A 208 13.64 8.58 -3.75
C LEU A 208 14.94 7.91 -3.32
N SER A 209 16.08 8.60 -3.33
CA SER A 209 17.37 8.05 -2.87
C SER A 209 17.51 7.98 -1.35
N LYS A 210 16.56 8.55 -0.61
CA LYS A 210 16.49 8.47 0.86
C LYS A 210 15.55 7.38 1.38
N LYS A 211 14.85 6.70 0.48
CA LYS A 211 14.14 5.45 0.77
C LYS A 211 15.08 4.27 0.60
#